data_AF-A0A917IIF2-F1
#
_entry.id   AF-A0A917IIF2-F1
#
_cell.length_a   1.000
_cell.length_b   1.000
_cell.length_c   1.000
_cell.angle_alpha   90.00
_cell.angle_beta   90.00
_cell.angle_gamma   90.00
#
_symmetry.space_group_name_H-M   'P 1'
#
loop_
_entity.id
_entity.type
_entity.pdbx_description
1 polymer ?
#
loop_
_entity_poly.entity_id
_entity_poly.type
_entity_poly.pdbx_seq_one_letter_code
_entity_poly.pdbx_strand_id
1 'polypeptide(L)'
;MEWTADVAAGDWIRDRIDPASRTIRAVVPAGFEAYARIFHPPFRDRPVGRAWPEAGDRAAWDAFEGVEIDGELTTWATAAHAFGTRMHPLAQWQTLIPADAPRRGGDPGDPCDADGWRYGAPATGRLEPELLAAAARHLVAHTSTPDAGFAALWEGWGGVLGGMTEGTARAALAFASDGLDPHVAERHREMLGRSVRDRFNRVFRKPTWQPGVLSDEISRGPRLELPGRGHVLFRAAPAEFARPDWQDLAPWIEPGGASDESPSLIWPEDRSWLLATEVDHDSTIVAGTTELVRDLCADPHLEAHAIPSDADLTARGDAAGR
;
A
#
# COMPACT_ATOMS: atom_id res chain seq x y z
N MET A 1 -13.46 6.17 -15.48
CA MET A 1 -13.48 4.80 -14.90
C MET A 1 -14.90 4.29 -14.71
N GLU A 2 -15.22 3.09 -15.19
CA GLU A 2 -16.55 2.48 -15.11
C GLU A 2 -16.46 1.01 -14.69
N TRP A 3 -17.30 0.55 -13.76
CA TRP A 3 -17.30 -0.84 -13.32
C TRP A 3 -17.68 -1.79 -14.47
N THR A 4 -17.09 -2.98 -14.50
CA THR A 4 -17.47 -4.02 -15.46
C THR A 4 -17.59 -5.38 -14.80
N ALA A 5 -18.66 -6.11 -15.16
CA ALA A 5 -18.85 -7.50 -14.79
C ALA A 5 -18.03 -8.48 -15.66
N ASP A 6 -17.43 -8.00 -16.75
CA ASP A 6 -16.62 -8.80 -17.67
C ASP A 6 -15.20 -9.01 -17.12
N VAL A 7 -15.10 -9.88 -16.11
CA VAL A 7 -13.83 -10.21 -15.46
C VAL A 7 -12.89 -11.03 -16.35
N ALA A 8 -13.39 -11.57 -17.46
CA ALA A 8 -12.58 -12.33 -18.42
C ALA A 8 -11.48 -11.47 -19.08
N ALA A 9 -11.62 -10.14 -19.05
CA ALA A 9 -10.57 -9.21 -19.46
C ALA A 9 -9.24 -9.39 -18.70
N GLY A 10 -9.26 -9.92 -17.48
CA GLY A 10 -8.09 -10.21 -16.65
C GLY A 10 -7.60 -11.66 -16.69
N ASP A 11 -8.29 -12.57 -17.40
CA ASP A 11 -7.99 -14.01 -17.38
C ASP A 11 -6.56 -14.34 -17.82
N TRP A 12 -6.03 -13.56 -18.76
CA TRP A 12 -4.67 -13.72 -19.25
C TRP A 12 -3.60 -13.51 -18.17
N ILE A 13 -3.90 -12.74 -17.12
CA ILE A 13 -3.01 -12.53 -15.97
C ILE A 13 -2.96 -13.82 -15.16
N ARG A 14 -4.14 -14.35 -14.81
CA ARG A 14 -4.29 -15.61 -14.07
C ARG A 14 -3.56 -16.77 -14.75
N ASP A 15 -3.63 -16.84 -16.08
CA ASP A 15 -3.01 -17.91 -16.85
C ASP A 15 -1.48 -17.81 -16.94
N ARG A 16 -0.89 -16.66 -16.56
CA ARG A 16 0.54 -16.36 -16.70
C ARG A 16 1.27 -16.14 -15.37
N ILE A 17 0.56 -16.16 -14.26
CA ILE A 17 1.15 -16.19 -12.91
C ILE A 17 1.37 -17.63 -12.44
N ASP A 18 2.34 -17.81 -11.56
CA ASP A 18 2.67 -19.09 -10.92
C ASP A 18 2.40 -18.98 -9.41
N PRO A 19 1.24 -19.42 -8.92
CA PRO A 19 0.87 -19.34 -7.51
C PRO A 19 1.78 -20.14 -6.57
N ALA A 20 2.52 -21.11 -7.10
CA ALA A 20 3.47 -21.91 -6.33
C ALA A 20 4.85 -21.26 -6.24
N SER A 21 5.08 -20.21 -7.03
CA SER A 21 6.33 -19.45 -6.99
C SER A 21 6.47 -18.66 -5.69
N ARG A 22 7.71 -18.47 -5.25
CA ARG A 22 8.08 -17.56 -4.15
C ARG A 22 8.59 -16.21 -4.66
N THR A 23 8.53 -16.01 -5.97
CA THR A 23 9.04 -14.83 -6.65
C THR A 23 7.88 -13.92 -7.06
N ILE A 24 8.20 -12.77 -7.65
CA ILE A 24 7.19 -11.88 -8.25
C ILE A 24 6.22 -12.59 -9.21
N ARG A 25 6.59 -13.77 -9.75
CA ARG A 25 5.72 -14.58 -10.63
C ARG A 25 4.43 -15.04 -9.98
N ALA A 26 4.33 -15.03 -8.65
CA ALA A 26 3.09 -15.34 -7.95
C ALA A 26 1.99 -14.30 -8.21
N VAL A 27 2.38 -13.05 -8.51
CA VAL A 27 1.48 -11.90 -8.54
C VAL A 27 1.59 -11.10 -9.84
N VAL A 28 2.69 -11.25 -10.57
CA VAL A 28 2.96 -10.57 -11.85
C VAL A 28 3.18 -11.64 -12.93
N PRO A 29 2.49 -11.54 -14.08
CA PRO A 29 2.57 -12.50 -15.16
C PRO A 29 3.97 -12.56 -15.81
N ALA A 30 4.35 -13.77 -16.21
CA ALA A 30 5.55 -13.99 -17.03
C ALA A 30 5.33 -13.53 -18.49
N GLY A 31 6.44 -13.37 -19.22
CA GLY A 31 6.44 -13.14 -20.68
C GLY A 31 6.63 -11.69 -21.12
N PHE A 32 6.84 -10.77 -20.20
CA PHE A 32 7.31 -9.41 -20.50
C PHE A 32 8.84 -9.39 -20.67
N GLU A 33 9.35 -8.39 -21.38
CA GLU A 33 10.79 -8.25 -21.64
C GLU A 33 11.57 -7.89 -20.37
N ALA A 34 11.00 -7.01 -19.53
CA ALA A 34 11.65 -6.49 -18.34
C ALA A 34 10.64 -6.20 -17.22
N TYR A 35 11.17 -6.09 -16.01
CA TYR A 35 10.42 -5.83 -14.78
C TYR A 35 11.11 -4.73 -13.95
N ALA A 36 10.34 -3.83 -13.38
CA ALA A 36 10.80 -2.81 -12.44
C ALA A 36 10.08 -2.96 -11.09
N ARG A 37 10.79 -2.67 -10.01
CA ARG A 37 10.23 -2.48 -8.67
C ARG A 37 10.26 -0.99 -8.34
N ILE A 38 9.11 -0.42 -8.05
CA ILE A 38 8.94 0.94 -7.50
C ILE A 38 8.74 0.77 -6.00
N PHE A 39 9.66 1.31 -5.20
CA PHE A 39 9.62 1.18 -3.75
C PHE A 39 8.61 2.17 -3.16
N HIS A 40 7.77 1.71 -2.23
CA HIS A 40 6.88 2.61 -1.51
C HIS A 40 7.72 3.44 -0.52
N PRO A 41 7.46 4.76 -0.43
CA PRO A 41 8.26 5.63 0.43
C PRO A 41 7.96 5.32 1.92
N PRO A 42 8.97 5.10 2.77
CA PRO A 42 8.78 5.15 4.21
C PRO A 42 8.43 6.58 4.66
N PHE A 43 7.69 6.67 5.75
CA PHE A 43 7.49 7.93 6.46
C PHE A 43 8.52 8.06 7.58
N ARG A 44 9.07 9.26 7.78
CA ARG A 44 9.91 9.55 8.94
C ARG A 44 9.42 10.78 9.69
N ASP A 45 9.56 10.76 11.00
CA ASP A 45 9.22 11.89 11.87
C ASP A 45 10.24 12.14 12.98
N ARG A 46 10.30 13.40 13.44
CA ARG A 46 11.13 13.78 14.59
C ARG A 46 10.54 14.93 15.38
N PRO A 47 10.84 15.05 16.67
CA PRO A 47 10.38 16.17 17.48
C PRO A 47 11.26 17.39 17.23
N VAL A 48 10.65 18.56 17.13
CA VAL A 48 11.39 19.81 16.94
C VAL A 48 12.06 20.22 18.25
N GLY A 49 13.39 20.24 18.25
CA GLY A 49 14.20 20.70 19.39
C GLY A 49 14.20 19.79 20.63
N ARG A 50 13.69 18.55 20.50
CA ARG A 50 13.64 17.56 21.60
C ARG A 50 13.92 16.15 21.06
N ALA A 51 14.22 15.23 21.97
CA ALA A 51 14.33 13.81 21.65
C ALA A 51 13.01 13.09 21.93
N TRP A 52 12.75 12.00 21.21
CA TRP A 52 11.64 11.10 21.52
C TRP A 52 11.74 10.54 22.95
N PRO A 53 10.65 10.51 23.73
CA PRO A 53 10.64 9.86 25.03
C PRO A 53 10.96 8.36 24.93
N GLU A 54 11.52 7.81 26.01
CA GLU A 54 11.74 6.36 26.10
C GLU A 54 10.42 5.60 26.21
N ALA A 55 10.39 4.38 25.68
CA ALA A 55 9.25 3.49 25.82
C ALA A 55 9.00 3.20 27.32
N GLY A 56 7.76 3.40 27.78
CA GLY A 56 7.36 3.16 29.16
C GLY A 56 7.57 4.33 30.13
N ASP A 57 8.25 5.41 29.75
CA ASP A 57 8.37 6.61 30.58
C ASP A 57 7.12 7.49 30.45
N ARG A 58 6.08 7.14 31.22
CA ARG A 58 4.80 7.87 31.20
C ARG A 58 4.96 9.36 31.50
N ALA A 59 5.83 9.74 32.44
CA ALA A 59 6.00 11.14 32.81
C ALA A 59 6.66 11.94 31.68
N ALA A 60 7.62 11.34 30.97
CA ALA A 60 8.20 11.96 29.79
C ALA A 60 7.17 12.08 28.65
N TRP A 61 6.32 11.07 28.43
CA TRP A 61 5.23 11.13 27.46
C TRP A 61 4.18 12.20 27.78
N ASP A 62 3.77 12.32 29.06
CA ASP A 62 2.83 13.37 29.49
C ASP A 62 3.44 14.77 29.28
N ALA A 63 4.74 14.95 29.54
CA ALA A 63 5.46 16.21 29.31
C ALA A 63 5.77 16.49 27.83
N PHE A 64 5.51 15.52 26.96
CA PHE A 64 5.74 15.58 25.51
C PHE A 64 4.47 15.99 24.74
N GLU A 65 3.34 16.13 25.44
CA GLU A 65 2.11 16.68 24.88
C GLU A 65 2.35 18.07 24.25
N GLY A 66 1.86 18.26 23.02
CA GLY A 66 1.97 19.53 22.30
C GLY A 66 3.35 19.86 21.72
N VAL A 67 4.31 18.93 21.75
CA VAL A 67 5.58 19.07 21.02
C VAL A 67 5.33 19.01 19.52
N GLU A 68 5.87 19.97 18.78
CA GLU A 68 5.82 19.99 17.32
C GLU A 68 6.66 18.85 16.74
N ILE A 69 6.10 18.15 15.75
CA ILE A 69 6.71 17.00 15.08
C ILE A 69 6.90 17.36 13.60
N ASP A 70 8.16 17.34 13.14
CA ASP A 70 8.48 17.34 11.72
C ASP A 70 8.19 15.95 11.16
N GLY A 71 7.51 15.84 10.02
CA GLY A 71 7.21 14.57 9.37
C GLY A 71 7.28 14.68 7.86
N GLU A 72 7.86 13.68 7.19
CA GLU A 72 7.98 13.65 5.74
C GLU A 72 8.05 12.22 5.19
N LEU A 73 7.59 12.05 3.95
CA LEU A 73 7.94 10.88 3.15
C LEU A 73 9.43 10.94 2.77
N THR A 74 10.08 9.79 2.78
CA THR A 74 11.49 9.68 2.40
C THR A 74 11.73 8.47 1.51
N THR A 75 12.99 8.23 1.14
CA THR A 75 13.38 7.11 0.27
C THR A 75 14.02 5.99 1.08
N TRP A 76 13.99 4.78 0.55
CA TRP A 76 14.75 3.66 1.08
C TRP A 76 16.25 3.95 1.04
N ALA A 77 16.75 4.63 0.01
CA ALA A 77 18.14 5.07 -0.04
C ALA A 77 18.51 6.01 1.12
N THR A 78 17.63 6.94 1.48
CA THR A 78 17.81 7.81 2.67
C THR A 78 17.83 6.99 3.95
N ALA A 79 16.89 6.06 4.13
CA ALA A 79 16.86 5.17 5.29
C ALA A 79 18.12 4.31 5.37
N ALA A 80 18.54 3.70 4.26
CA ALA A 80 19.76 2.91 4.18
C ALA A 80 21.00 3.71 4.59
N HIS A 81 21.10 4.96 4.11
CA HIS A 81 22.18 5.86 4.48
C HIS A 81 22.16 6.18 5.98
N ALA A 82 20.99 6.48 6.55
CA ALA A 82 20.82 6.81 7.96
C ALA A 82 21.24 5.65 8.89
N PHE A 83 21.02 4.40 8.44
CA PHE A 83 21.37 3.19 9.21
C PHE A 83 22.68 2.53 8.78
N GLY A 84 23.43 3.13 7.85
CA GLY A 84 24.71 2.59 7.37
C GLY A 84 24.58 1.27 6.60
N THR A 85 23.40 0.96 6.06
CA THR A 85 23.14 -0.20 5.22
C THR A 85 23.15 0.19 3.74
N ARG A 86 23.02 -0.81 2.85
CA ARG A 86 23.07 -0.60 1.40
C ARG A 86 21.71 -0.84 0.78
N MET A 87 21.19 0.18 0.11
CA MET A 87 20.01 0.05 -0.74
C MET A 87 20.36 -0.69 -2.05
N HIS A 88 19.47 -1.57 -2.51
CA HIS A 88 19.58 -2.31 -3.76
C HIS A 88 18.21 -2.83 -4.27
N PRO A 89 18.10 -3.32 -5.54
CA PRO A 89 16.81 -3.65 -6.15
C PRO A 89 15.95 -4.69 -5.42
N LEU A 90 16.57 -5.62 -4.71
CA LEU A 90 15.87 -6.67 -3.93
C LEU A 90 15.82 -6.39 -2.42
N ALA A 91 16.16 -5.17 -1.98
CA ALA A 91 16.27 -4.85 -0.57
C ALA A 91 14.92 -5.06 0.14
N GLN A 92 14.98 -5.50 1.38
CA GLN A 92 13.81 -5.75 2.21
C GLN A 92 13.87 -4.85 3.44
N TRP A 93 12.76 -4.20 3.79
CA TRP A 93 12.75 -3.18 4.85
C TRP A 93 13.31 -3.71 6.18
N GLN A 94 12.91 -4.92 6.56
CA GLN A 94 13.35 -5.62 7.77
C GLN A 94 14.85 -5.95 7.83
N THR A 95 15.55 -5.93 6.68
CA THR A 95 16.99 -6.20 6.58
C THR A 95 17.77 -4.91 6.31
N LEU A 96 17.14 -3.92 5.66
CA LEU A 96 17.68 -2.58 5.49
C LEU A 96 17.85 -1.87 6.84
N ILE A 97 16.94 -2.13 7.79
CA ILE A 97 17.02 -1.60 9.15
C ILE A 97 17.75 -2.60 10.06
N PRO A 98 18.89 -2.26 10.67
CA PRO A 98 19.59 -3.11 11.62
C PRO A 98 18.70 -3.51 12.80
N ALA A 99 18.79 -4.77 13.23
CA ALA A 99 17.98 -5.29 14.34
C ALA A 99 18.29 -4.59 15.68
N ASP A 100 19.49 -4.04 15.83
CA ASP A 100 19.99 -3.30 16.99
C ASP A 100 19.81 -1.77 16.87
N ALA A 101 19.17 -1.29 15.80
CA ALA A 101 18.83 0.12 15.67
C ALA A 101 18.01 0.58 16.89
N PRO A 102 18.36 1.73 17.52
CA PRO A 102 17.58 2.28 18.62
C PRO A 102 16.11 2.45 18.22
N ARG A 103 15.17 2.09 19.09
CA ARG A 103 13.73 2.22 18.81
C ARG A 103 13.07 3.22 19.76
N ARG A 104 12.13 4.03 19.24
CA ARG A 104 11.37 5.02 20.03
C ARG A 104 9.91 5.07 19.59
N GLY A 105 9.05 5.58 20.48
CA GLY A 105 7.60 5.48 20.34
C GLY A 105 7.08 4.11 20.77
N GLY A 106 5.85 4.04 21.29
CA GLY A 106 5.10 2.78 21.49
C GLY A 106 5.82 1.58 22.12
N ASP A 107 5.22 0.40 21.96
CA ASP A 107 5.81 -0.91 22.25
C ASP A 107 5.26 -1.94 21.21
N PRO A 108 6.08 -2.45 20.27
CA PRO A 108 7.47 -2.07 20.01
C PRO A 108 7.56 -0.70 19.31
N GLY A 109 8.65 0.03 19.53
CA GLY A 109 8.90 1.29 18.83
C GLY A 109 9.51 1.16 17.44
N ASP A 110 9.54 2.28 16.72
CA ASP A 110 10.10 2.38 15.39
C ASP A 110 11.59 2.75 15.44
N PRO A 111 12.40 2.29 14.47
CA PRO A 111 13.82 2.55 14.42
C PRO A 111 14.11 4.05 14.29
N CYS A 112 15.11 4.52 15.03
CA CYS A 112 15.57 5.89 15.03
C CYS A 112 17.04 5.99 14.60
N ASP A 113 17.33 6.97 13.76
CA ASP A 113 18.69 7.32 13.39
C ASP A 113 19.37 8.22 14.46
N ALA A 114 20.64 8.55 14.21
CA ALA A 114 21.44 9.38 15.12
C ALA A 114 20.94 10.84 15.23
N ASP A 115 20.19 11.31 14.24
CA ASP A 115 19.62 12.66 14.19
C ASP A 115 18.23 12.72 14.87
N GLY A 116 17.75 11.59 15.38
CA GLY A 116 16.47 11.49 16.09
C GLY A 116 15.26 11.32 15.17
N TRP A 117 15.47 11.13 13.86
CA TRP A 117 14.39 10.72 12.97
C TRP A 117 14.01 9.29 13.26
N ARG A 118 12.72 9.07 13.41
CA ARG A 118 12.08 7.77 13.55
C ARG A 118 11.49 7.39 12.20
N TYR A 119 11.71 6.15 11.77
CA TYR A 119 11.29 5.66 10.45
C TYR A 119 10.19 4.61 10.60
N GLY A 120 9.00 4.92 10.10
CA GLY A 120 7.93 3.95 9.93
C GLY A 120 8.21 3.04 8.73
N ALA A 121 7.73 1.80 8.81
CA ALA A 121 7.78 0.91 7.65
C ALA A 121 6.95 1.50 6.49
N PRO A 122 7.39 1.30 5.23
CA PRO A 122 6.58 1.67 4.08
C PRO A 122 5.20 1.02 4.12
N ALA A 123 4.20 1.71 3.60
CA ALA A 123 2.86 1.14 3.44
C ALA A 123 2.89 -0.09 2.54
N THR A 124 2.17 -1.15 2.92
CA THR A 124 1.98 -2.33 2.07
C THR A 124 0.70 -2.20 1.26
N GLY A 125 0.69 -2.65 0.01
CA GLY A 125 -0.53 -2.68 -0.80
C GLY A 125 -1.01 -1.36 -1.37
N ARG A 126 -0.34 -0.26 -1.05
CA ARG A 126 -0.73 1.08 -1.48
C ARG A 126 0.45 1.83 -2.06
N LEU A 127 0.31 2.27 -3.30
CA LEU A 127 1.23 3.22 -3.93
C LEU A 127 0.70 4.63 -3.74
N GLU A 128 1.55 5.55 -3.29
CA GLU A 128 1.19 6.95 -3.11
C GLU A 128 0.61 7.56 -4.39
N PRO A 129 -0.46 8.38 -4.30
CA PRO A 129 -1.17 8.90 -5.48
C PRO A 129 -0.27 9.64 -6.47
N GLU A 130 0.68 10.44 -5.97
CA GLU A 130 1.63 11.17 -6.81
C GLU A 130 2.62 10.23 -7.52
N LEU A 131 3.03 9.14 -6.85
CA LEU A 131 3.91 8.13 -7.44
C LEU A 131 3.19 7.29 -8.48
N LEU A 132 1.91 6.94 -8.24
CA LEU A 132 1.09 6.28 -9.25
C LEU A 132 0.93 7.18 -10.48
N ALA A 133 0.65 8.47 -10.29
CA ALA A 133 0.56 9.42 -11.39
C ALA A 133 1.88 9.59 -12.14
N ALA A 134 3.02 9.58 -11.43
CA ALA A 134 4.35 9.60 -12.04
C ALA A 134 4.63 8.35 -12.88
N ALA A 135 4.38 7.17 -12.33
CA ALA A 135 4.52 5.91 -13.08
C ALA A 135 3.59 5.89 -14.31
N ALA A 136 2.32 6.28 -14.13
CA ALA A 136 1.32 6.28 -15.19
C ALA A 136 1.67 7.18 -16.38
N ARG A 137 2.36 8.31 -16.17
CA ARG A 137 2.88 9.16 -17.27
C ARG A 137 3.83 8.39 -18.20
N HIS A 138 4.69 7.53 -17.65
CA HIS A 138 5.55 6.64 -18.45
C HIS A 138 4.73 5.52 -19.08
N LEU A 139 3.87 4.85 -18.31
CA LEU A 139 3.04 3.75 -18.80
C LEU A 139 2.20 4.13 -20.04
N VAL A 140 1.61 5.33 -20.03
CA VAL A 140 0.82 5.88 -21.15
C VAL A 140 1.65 6.03 -22.43
N ALA A 141 2.93 6.38 -22.32
CA ALA A 141 3.82 6.51 -23.48
C ALA A 141 4.20 5.15 -24.11
N HIS A 142 4.03 4.05 -23.36
CA HIS A 142 4.41 2.70 -23.74
C HIS A 142 3.21 1.79 -24.05
N THR A 143 2.09 2.36 -24.50
CA THR A 143 0.92 1.63 -25.01
C THR A 143 0.34 2.28 -26.25
N SER A 144 -0.26 1.47 -27.13
CA SER A 144 -1.06 1.94 -28.26
C SER A 144 -2.51 2.26 -27.89
N THR A 145 -2.95 1.89 -26.68
CA THR A 145 -4.31 2.10 -26.17
C THR A 145 -4.31 2.90 -24.85
N PRO A 146 -3.83 4.17 -24.83
CA PRO A 146 -3.76 4.97 -23.61
C PRO A 146 -5.14 5.36 -23.04
N ASP A 147 -6.17 5.34 -23.89
CA ASP A 147 -7.56 5.67 -23.53
C ASP A 147 -8.43 4.43 -23.26
N ALA A 148 -7.85 3.23 -23.34
CA ALA A 148 -8.57 1.97 -23.13
C ALA A 148 -7.72 0.98 -22.33
N GLY A 149 -8.23 0.60 -21.16
CA GLY A 149 -7.57 -0.33 -20.27
C GLY A 149 -8.46 -0.70 -19.10
N PHE A 150 -7.84 -1.26 -18.09
CA PHE A 150 -8.51 -1.79 -16.93
C PHE A 150 -7.76 -1.46 -15.66
N ALA A 151 -8.51 -1.30 -14.57
CA ALA A 151 -7.99 -1.23 -13.22
C ALA A 151 -8.73 -2.24 -12.34
N ALA A 152 -7.98 -3.03 -11.58
CA ALA A 152 -8.55 -3.97 -10.63
C ALA A 152 -8.27 -3.50 -9.20
N LEU A 153 -9.28 -3.57 -8.35
CA LEU A 153 -9.21 -3.16 -6.95
C LEU A 153 -9.47 -4.38 -6.06
N TRP A 154 -8.56 -4.65 -5.14
CA TRP A 154 -8.71 -5.76 -4.20
C TRP A 154 -9.95 -5.57 -3.33
N GLU A 155 -10.73 -6.65 -3.17
CA GLU A 155 -12.00 -6.58 -2.46
C GLU A 155 -11.88 -6.44 -0.94
N GLY A 156 -10.69 -6.66 -0.38
CA GLY A 156 -10.46 -6.64 1.06
C GLY A 156 -10.21 -5.25 1.65
N TRP A 157 -10.18 -4.19 0.84
CA TRP A 157 -10.09 -2.82 1.34
C TRP A 157 -11.33 -2.49 2.19
N GLY A 158 -11.09 -2.23 3.48
CA GLY A 158 -12.14 -1.99 4.46
C GLY A 158 -12.98 -0.75 4.10
N GLY A 159 -14.30 -0.90 4.06
CA GLY A 159 -15.23 0.21 3.80
C GLY A 159 -15.42 0.55 2.31
N VAL A 160 -14.56 0.07 1.42
CA VAL A 160 -14.69 0.31 -0.02
C VAL A 160 -15.85 -0.50 -0.62
N LEU A 161 -15.89 -1.81 -0.36
CA LEU A 161 -17.01 -2.65 -0.73
C LEU A 161 -17.97 -2.84 0.45
N GLY A 162 -19.25 -2.96 0.13
CA GLY A 162 -20.25 -3.41 1.10
C GLY A 162 -19.96 -4.84 1.55
N GLY A 163 -20.20 -5.12 2.82
CA GLY A 163 -19.85 -6.39 3.43
C GLY A 163 -20.70 -6.71 4.66
N MET A 164 -20.67 -7.97 5.08
CA MET A 164 -21.33 -8.41 6.31
C MET A 164 -20.43 -8.09 7.50
N THR A 165 -20.83 -7.18 8.38
CA THR A 165 -20.07 -6.86 9.59
C THR A 165 -20.85 -7.23 10.86
N GLU A 166 -20.12 -7.63 11.90
CA GLU A 166 -20.64 -7.73 13.26
C GLU A 166 -20.47 -6.37 13.97
N GLY A 167 -21.30 -5.38 13.61
CA GLY A 167 -21.33 -4.07 14.29
C GLY A 167 -21.43 -2.87 13.34
N THR A 168 -21.85 -1.72 13.88
CA THR A 168 -22.04 -0.48 13.11
C THR A 168 -20.72 0.05 12.56
N ALA A 169 -20.70 0.44 11.28
CA ALA A 169 -19.54 0.88 10.49
C ALA A 169 -18.54 1.82 11.20
N ARG A 170 -19.00 2.68 12.13
CA ARG A 170 -18.13 3.56 12.93
C ARG A 170 -17.09 2.85 13.79
N ALA A 171 -17.34 1.62 14.22
CA ALA A 171 -16.36 0.84 14.98
C ALA A 171 -15.33 0.19 14.06
N ALA A 172 -15.72 -0.26 12.86
CA ALA A 172 -14.81 -0.85 11.87
C ALA A 172 -13.85 0.19 11.27
N LEU A 173 -14.32 1.40 10.99
CA LEU A 173 -13.50 2.55 10.57
C LEU A 173 -12.40 2.89 11.59
N ALA A 174 -12.66 2.69 12.89
CA ALA A 174 -11.68 2.91 13.95
C ALA A 174 -10.61 1.80 14.04
N PHE A 175 -10.85 0.62 13.42
CA PHE A 175 -9.86 -0.46 13.34
C PHE A 175 -9.06 -0.45 12.02
N ALA A 176 -9.55 0.27 11.00
CA ALA A 176 -8.88 0.41 9.71
C ALA A 176 -7.93 1.63 9.63
N SER A 177 -7.96 2.49 10.64
CA SER A 177 -7.04 3.64 10.78
C SER A 177 -6.13 3.44 11.99
N ASP A 178 -5.14 2.55 11.85
CA ASP A 178 -4.01 2.56 12.77
C ASP A 178 -3.13 3.78 12.41
N GLY A 179 -3.43 4.90 13.06
CA GLY A 179 -2.76 6.18 12.80
C GLY A 179 -3.40 7.41 13.46
N LEU A 180 -4.05 7.27 14.63
CA LEU A 180 -4.66 8.42 15.32
C LEU A 180 -4.03 8.68 16.70
N ASP A 181 -3.75 9.97 16.91
CA ASP A 181 -3.39 10.75 18.11
C ASP A 181 -3.42 10.04 19.50
N PRO A 182 -2.33 10.12 20.31
CA PRO A 182 -2.26 9.60 21.68
C PRO A 182 -3.39 10.04 22.63
N HIS A 183 -4.02 11.20 22.43
CA HIS A 183 -5.11 11.68 23.28
C HIS A 183 -6.45 10.97 23.03
N VAL A 184 -6.61 10.33 21.88
CA VAL A 184 -7.79 9.50 21.57
C VAL A 184 -7.67 8.13 22.24
N ALA A 185 -6.45 7.62 22.45
CA ALA A 185 -6.18 6.32 23.06
C ALA A 185 -6.62 6.20 24.53
N GLU A 186 -6.56 7.28 25.31
CA GLU A 186 -6.97 7.27 26.73
C GLU A 186 -8.51 7.31 26.87
N ARG A 187 -9.21 8.10 26.04
CA ARG A 187 -10.68 7.99 25.90
C ARG A 187 -11.10 6.64 25.34
N HIS A 188 -10.28 6.04 24.47
CA HIS A 188 -10.49 4.70 23.95
C HIS A 188 -10.36 3.65 25.05
N ARG A 189 -9.42 3.78 26.01
CA ARG A 189 -9.32 2.89 27.19
C ARG A 189 -10.52 3.00 28.13
N GLU A 190 -11.03 4.20 28.41
CA GLU A 190 -12.26 4.37 29.20
C GLU A 190 -13.50 3.82 28.48
N MET A 191 -13.57 3.97 27.15
CA MET A 191 -14.62 3.40 26.31
C MET A 191 -14.53 1.86 26.25
N LEU A 192 -13.31 1.30 26.18
CA LEU A 192 -13.04 -0.13 26.23
C LEU A 192 -13.46 -0.73 27.59
N GLY A 193 -13.22 -0.02 28.70
CA GLY A 193 -13.66 -0.43 30.04
C GLY A 193 -15.19 -0.57 30.18
N ARG A 194 -15.96 0.31 29.52
CA ARG A 194 -17.43 0.19 29.44
C ARG A 194 -17.86 -0.86 28.39
N SER A 195 -17.07 -1.06 27.34
CA SER A 195 -17.32 -2.02 26.26
C SER A 195 -17.09 -3.49 26.65
N VAL A 196 -16.23 -3.80 27.63
CA VAL A 196 -16.01 -5.19 28.07
C VAL A 196 -17.28 -5.80 28.67
N ARG A 197 -18.11 -5.02 29.37
CA ARG A 197 -19.43 -5.46 29.85
C ARG A 197 -20.45 -5.66 28.71
N ASP A 198 -20.32 -4.91 27.62
CA ASP A 198 -21.23 -4.98 26.47
C ASP A 198 -20.82 -6.07 25.46
N ARG A 199 -19.53 -6.47 25.44
CA ARG A 199 -18.97 -7.52 24.58
C ARG A 199 -19.61 -8.89 24.84
N PHE A 200 -19.93 -9.21 26.09
CA PHE A 200 -20.59 -10.47 26.44
C PHE A 200 -22.08 -10.51 26.03
N ASN A 201 -22.73 -9.35 25.85
CA ASN A 201 -24.10 -9.27 25.33
C ASN A 201 -24.18 -9.20 23.78
N ARG A 202 -23.03 -9.00 23.10
CA ARG A 202 -22.95 -8.77 21.64
C ARG A 202 -22.66 -10.03 20.81
N VAL A 203 -22.32 -11.17 21.42
CA VAL A 203 -21.94 -12.43 20.75
C VAL A 203 -23.09 -13.11 19.97
N PHE A 204 -24.32 -12.56 20.02
CA PHE A 204 -25.51 -13.14 19.36
C PHE A 204 -26.13 -12.28 18.25
N ARG A 205 -25.49 -11.17 17.82
CA ARG A 205 -26.04 -10.37 16.70
C ARG A 205 -25.67 -11.02 15.37
N LYS A 206 -26.68 -11.36 14.58
CA LYS A 206 -26.50 -11.84 13.20
C LYS A 206 -25.73 -10.77 12.40
N PRO A 207 -24.73 -11.16 11.59
CA PRO A 207 -24.06 -10.23 10.68
C PRO A 207 -25.11 -9.55 9.81
N THR A 208 -24.99 -8.23 9.67
CA THR A 208 -25.89 -7.42 8.84
C THR A 208 -25.09 -6.73 7.77
N TRP A 209 -25.60 -6.72 6.54
CA TRP A 209 -24.98 -6.02 5.42
C TRP A 209 -24.78 -4.54 5.76
N GLN A 210 -23.56 -4.05 5.58
CA GLN A 210 -23.24 -2.64 5.58
C GLN A 210 -22.87 -2.23 4.15
N PRO A 211 -23.41 -1.11 3.64
CA PRO A 211 -22.96 -0.56 2.37
C PRO A 211 -21.52 -0.03 2.50
N GLY A 212 -20.77 -0.08 1.41
CA GLY A 212 -19.47 0.57 1.27
C GLY A 212 -19.55 1.80 0.37
N VAL A 213 -18.39 2.35 0.00
CA VAL A 213 -18.26 3.44 -1.00
C VAL A 213 -18.87 3.01 -2.34
N LEU A 214 -18.53 1.80 -2.78
CA LEU A 214 -19.06 1.22 -4.00
C LEU A 214 -20.47 0.66 -3.77
N SER A 215 -21.30 0.74 -4.81
CA SER A 215 -22.69 0.29 -4.75
C SER A 215 -22.82 -1.18 -4.37
N ASP A 216 -24.00 -1.57 -3.87
CA ASP A 216 -24.32 -2.96 -3.56
C ASP A 216 -24.21 -3.88 -4.79
N GLU A 217 -24.47 -3.34 -5.98
CA GLU A 217 -24.31 -4.06 -7.26
C GLU A 217 -22.84 -4.44 -7.48
N ILE A 218 -21.92 -3.47 -7.36
CA ILE A 218 -20.48 -3.71 -7.51
C ILE A 218 -19.98 -4.64 -6.38
N SER A 219 -20.43 -4.38 -5.17
CA SER A 219 -20.11 -5.16 -3.97
C SER A 219 -20.52 -6.62 -4.09
N ARG A 220 -21.58 -6.94 -4.85
CA ARG A 220 -22.05 -8.32 -5.10
C ARG A 220 -21.69 -8.86 -6.49
N GLY A 221 -21.04 -8.04 -7.31
CA GLY A 221 -20.69 -8.37 -8.68
C GLY A 221 -19.61 -9.46 -8.77
N PRO A 222 -19.33 -9.96 -9.98
CA PRO A 222 -18.25 -10.93 -10.19
C PRO A 222 -16.89 -10.36 -9.79
N ARG A 223 -15.95 -11.26 -9.47
CA ARG A 223 -14.57 -10.95 -9.13
C ARG A 223 -13.62 -11.51 -10.18
N LEU A 224 -12.58 -10.75 -10.48
CA LEU A 224 -11.36 -11.29 -11.07
C LEU A 224 -10.63 -12.05 -9.97
N GLU A 225 -10.66 -13.37 -10.05
CA GLU A 225 -9.99 -14.25 -9.10
C GLU A 225 -8.52 -14.42 -9.49
N LEU A 226 -7.65 -13.89 -8.64
CA LEU A 226 -6.22 -14.20 -8.61
C LEU A 226 -5.93 -15.05 -7.36
N PRO A 227 -4.79 -15.76 -7.31
CA PRO A 227 -4.45 -16.64 -6.20
C PRO A 227 -4.63 -15.98 -4.82
N GLY A 228 -5.63 -16.46 -4.07
CA GLY A 228 -5.94 -15.96 -2.73
C GLY A 228 -6.59 -14.58 -2.66
N ARG A 229 -6.91 -13.93 -3.80
CA ARG A 229 -7.37 -12.54 -3.83
C ARG A 229 -8.42 -12.31 -4.94
N GLY A 230 -9.63 -11.93 -4.54
CA GLY A 230 -10.68 -11.44 -5.45
C GLY A 230 -10.55 -9.94 -5.70
N HIS A 231 -10.80 -9.50 -6.93
CA HIS A 231 -10.77 -8.09 -7.31
C HIS A 231 -12.04 -7.67 -8.03
N VAL A 232 -12.54 -6.47 -7.75
CA VAL A 232 -13.53 -5.81 -8.61
C VAL A 232 -12.80 -5.14 -9.77
N LEU A 233 -13.42 -5.17 -10.96
CA LEU A 233 -12.81 -4.69 -12.19
C LEU A 233 -13.51 -3.45 -12.72
N PHE A 234 -12.70 -2.50 -13.19
CA PHE A 234 -13.15 -1.29 -13.84
C PHE A 234 -12.50 -1.18 -15.23
N ARG A 235 -13.28 -0.74 -16.22
CA ARG A 235 -12.75 -0.15 -17.44
C ARG A 235 -12.23 1.23 -17.09
N ALA A 236 -10.93 1.44 -17.26
CA ALA A 236 -10.25 2.65 -16.84
C ALA A 236 -9.17 2.98 -17.88
N ALA A 237 -9.17 4.20 -18.38
CA ALA A 237 -8.13 4.61 -19.32
C ALA A 237 -6.81 4.78 -18.56
N PRO A 238 -5.70 4.17 -19.01
CA PRO A 238 -4.38 4.44 -18.42
C PRO A 238 -4.07 5.94 -18.27
N ALA A 239 -4.53 6.77 -19.21
CA ALA A 239 -4.38 8.22 -19.17
C ALA A 239 -5.09 8.90 -17.99
N GLU A 240 -6.16 8.31 -17.42
CA GLU A 240 -6.82 8.83 -16.22
C GLU A 240 -5.87 8.82 -15.01
N PHE A 241 -5.05 7.77 -14.88
CA PHE A 241 -4.09 7.63 -13.77
C PHE A 241 -2.88 8.56 -13.88
N ALA A 242 -2.55 9.06 -15.07
CA ALA A 242 -1.44 10.00 -15.26
C ALA A 242 -1.72 11.41 -14.70
N ARG A 243 -2.98 11.68 -14.33
CA ARG A 243 -3.42 12.96 -13.78
C ARG A 243 -3.07 13.06 -12.29
N PRO A 244 -2.68 14.24 -11.77
CA PRO A 244 -2.41 14.42 -10.35
C PRO A 244 -3.67 14.27 -9.49
N ASP A 245 -4.86 14.46 -10.08
CA ASP A 245 -6.18 14.37 -9.43
C ASP A 245 -6.91 13.08 -9.81
N TRP A 246 -6.20 12.01 -10.18
CA TRP A 246 -6.83 10.75 -10.59
C TRP A 246 -7.74 10.16 -9.49
N GLN A 247 -7.45 10.44 -8.22
CA GLN A 247 -8.25 9.99 -7.09
C GLN A 247 -9.67 10.54 -7.12
N ASP A 248 -9.86 11.78 -7.60
CA ASP A 248 -11.18 12.40 -7.77
C ASP A 248 -12.01 11.71 -8.86
N LEU A 249 -11.36 10.95 -9.74
CA LEU A 249 -12.00 10.16 -10.80
C LEU A 249 -12.29 8.71 -10.38
N ALA A 250 -11.71 8.26 -9.27
CA ALA A 250 -11.79 6.88 -8.82
C ALA A 250 -13.11 6.63 -8.07
N PRO A 251 -14.00 5.74 -8.57
CA PRO A 251 -15.31 5.53 -7.96
C PRO A 251 -15.26 4.85 -6.58
N TRP A 252 -14.10 4.34 -6.17
CA TRP A 252 -13.87 3.72 -4.87
C TRP A 252 -13.30 4.68 -3.82
N ILE A 253 -13.04 5.94 -4.18
CA ILE A 253 -12.57 6.99 -3.28
C ILE A 253 -13.73 7.93 -2.99
N GLU A 254 -14.06 8.13 -1.71
CA GLU A 254 -15.07 9.10 -1.31
C GLU A 254 -14.53 10.53 -1.45
N PRO A 255 -15.28 11.47 -2.06
CA PRO A 255 -14.87 12.87 -2.10
C PRO A 255 -14.68 13.44 -0.69
N GLY A 256 -13.45 13.86 -0.38
CA GLY A 256 -13.08 14.36 0.96
C GLY A 256 -12.98 13.28 2.04
N GLY A 257 -13.03 12.00 1.65
CA GLY A 257 -12.74 10.86 2.51
C GLY A 257 -11.23 10.72 2.77
N ALA A 258 -10.87 10.04 3.86
CA ALA A 258 -9.48 9.81 4.25
C ALA A 258 -8.84 8.57 3.57
N SER A 259 -9.39 8.13 2.43
CA SER A 259 -9.03 6.86 1.80
C SER A 259 -8.26 7.09 0.52
N ASP A 260 -6.98 6.71 0.51
CA ASP A 260 -6.06 6.88 -0.61
C ASP A 260 -5.77 5.55 -1.33
N GLU A 261 -6.76 4.66 -1.45
CA GLU A 261 -6.52 3.32 -1.99
C GLU A 261 -6.15 3.35 -3.48
N SER A 262 -4.92 2.93 -3.76
CA SER A 262 -4.46 2.69 -5.13
C SER A 262 -5.08 1.41 -5.70
N PRO A 263 -5.34 1.35 -7.02
CA PRO A 263 -5.72 0.10 -7.67
C PRO A 263 -4.61 -0.94 -7.50
N SER A 264 -5.01 -2.20 -7.29
CA SER A 264 -4.08 -3.33 -7.14
C SER A 264 -3.43 -3.70 -8.48
N LEU A 265 -4.14 -3.52 -9.59
CA LEU A 265 -3.62 -3.78 -10.93
C LEU A 265 -4.07 -2.71 -11.91
N ILE A 266 -3.22 -2.38 -12.88
CA ILE A 266 -3.57 -1.57 -14.04
C ILE A 266 -2.92 -2.19 -15.28
N TRP A 267 -3.66 -2.29 -16.39
CA TRP A 267 -3.11 -2.66 -17.70
C TRP A 267 -3.88 -2.00 -18.84
N PRO A 268 -3.24 -1.73 -19.99
CA PRO A 268 -3.90 -1.24 -21.19
C PRO A 268 -4.57 -2.39 -21.95
N GLU A 269 -5.53 -2.07 -22.83
CA GLU A 269 -6.25 -3.06 -23.63
C GLU A 269 -5.31 -3.89 -24.53
N ASP A 270 -4.24 -3.29 -25.05
CA ASP A 270 -3.21 -3.99 -25.83
C ASP A 270 -2.25 -4.86 -24.99
N ARG A 271 -2.36 -4.82 -23.65
CA ARG A 271 -1.56 -5.60 -22.69
C ARG A 271 -0.05 -5.40 -22.84
N SER A 272 0.38 -4.22 -23.31
CA SER A 272 1.80 -3.91 -23.49
C SER A 272 2.59 -3.84 -22.17
N TRP A 273 1.91 -3.59 -21.05
CA TRP A 273 2.47 -3.60 -19.71
C TRP A 273 1.42 -4.01 -18.66
N LEU A 274 1.88 -4.27 -17.43
CA LEU A 274 1.06 -4.42 -16.24
C LEU A 274 1.74 -3.68 -15.08
N LEU A 275 0.99 -2.88 -14.35
CA LEU A 275 1.37 -2.39 -13.01
C LEU A 275 0.63 -3.21 -11.96
N ALA A 276 1.35 -3.69 -10.95
CA ALA A 276 0.81 -4.50 -9.87
C ALA A 276 1.29 -4.04 -8.49
N THR A 277 0.35 -3.61 -7.65
CA THR A 277 0.54 -3.27 -6.25
C THR A 277 -0.12 -4.35 -5.41
N GLU A 278 0.71 -5.27 -4.92
CA GLU A 278 0.27 -6.43 -4.13
C GLU A 278 0.08 -6.01 -2.66
N VAL A 279 -0.98 -6.50 -2.00
CA VAL A 279 -1.43 -6.00 -0.69
C VAL A 279 -0.43 -6.23 0.46
N ASP A 280 0.34 -7.30 0.37
CA ASP A 280 1.36 -7.70 1.34
C ASP A 280 2.76 -7.17 0.95
N HIS A 281 2.90 -6.45 -0.17
CA HIS A 281 4.18 -5.90 -0.63
C HIS A 281 4.33 -4.40 -0.32
N ASP A 282 5.55 -4.02 0.07
CA ASP A 282 6.01 -2.64 0.29
C ASP A 282 6.49 -1.93 -1.01
N SER A 283 6.06 -2.47 -2.15
CA SER A 283 6.48 -1.99 -3.47
C SER A 283 5.51 -2.41 -4.57
N THR A 284 5.52 -1.65 -5.66
CA THR A 284 4.77 -1.89 -6.89
C THR A 284 5.69 -2.49 -7.94
N ILE A 285 5.23 -3.54 -8.63
CA ILE A 285 5.95 -4.12 -9.76
C ILE A 285 5.33 -3.65 -11.07
N VAL A 286 6.18 -3.21 -12.00
CA VAL A 286 5.80 -2.92 -13.38
C VAL A 286 6.47 -3.92 -14.31
N ALA A 287 5.69 -4.59 -15.14
CA ALA A 287 6.15 -5.48 -16.21
C ALA A 287 5.87 -4.85 -17.57
N GLY A 288 6.83 -4.89 -18.50
CA GLY A 288 6.67 -4.27 -19.81
C GLY A 288 7.88 -4.45 -20.72
N THR A 289 8.07 -3.51 -21.64
CA THR A 289 9.25 -3.45 -22.51
C THR A 289 10.50 -3.03 -21.73
N THR A 290 11.67 -3.32 -22.31
CA THR A 290 12.94 -2.87 -21.73
C THR A 290 13.03 -1.34 -21.67
N GLU A 291 12.47 -0.65 -22.66
CA GLU A 291 12.41 0.81 -22.74
C GLU A 291 11.56 1.40 -21.61
N LEU A 292 10.37 0.85 -21.35
CA LEU A 292 9.52 1.30 -20.25
C LEU A 292 10.22 1.18 -18.90
N VAL A 293 10.86 0.04 -18.64
CA VAL A 293 11.59 -0.18 -17.38
C VAL A 293 12.75 0.79 -17.24
N ARG A 294 13.47 1.08 -18.34
CA ARG A 294 14.54 2.08 -18.34
C ARG A 294 14.03 3.48 -18.00
N ASP A 295 12.91 3.89 -18.59
CA ASP A 295 12.33 5.22 -18.38
C ASP A 295 11.85 5.39 -16.92
N LEU A 296 11.21 4.35 -16.36
CA LEU A 296 10.82 4.34 -14.95
C LEU A 296 12.02 4.46 -14.00
N CYS A 297 13.10 3.70 -14.27
CA CYS A 297 14.32 3.76 -13.44
C CYS A 297 15.11 5.06 -13.60
N ALA A 298 14.85 5.83 -14.66
CA ALA A 298 15.49 7.11 -14.92
C ALA A 298 14.73 8.30 -14.32
N ASP A 299 13.49 8.10 -13.87
CA ASP A 299 12.67 9.16 -13.26
C ASP A 299 13.13 9.42 -11.81
N PRO A 300 13.66 10.61 -11.50
CA PRO A 300 14.12 10.93 -10.15
C PRO A 300 12.98 11.05 -9.11
N HIS A 301 11.72 11.11 -9.54
CA HIS A 301 10.57 11.09 -8.64
C HIS A 301 10.19 9.67 -8.20
N LEU A 302 10.68 8.65 -8.89
CA LEU A 302 10.42 7.24 -8.57
C LEU A 302 11.70 6.60 -8.05
N GLU A 303 11.66 6.07 -6.82
CA GLU A 303 12.70 5.14 -6.38
C GLU A 303 12.42 3.79 -7.04
N ALA A 304 12.89 3.64 -8.28
CA ALA A 304 12.62 2.49 -9.14
C ALA A 304 13.90 1.76 -9.57
N HIS A 305 13.86 0.44 -9.55
CA HIS A 305 14.96 -0.41 -9.98
C HIS A 305 14.49 -1.55 -10.87
N ALA A 306 15.26 -1.85 -11.92
CA ALA A 306 15.07 -3.06 -12.70
C ALA A 306 15.34 -4.31 -11.83
N ILE A 307 14.49 -5.32 -11.97
CA ILE A 307 14.58 -6.59 -11.23
C ILE A 307 14.52 -7.79 -12.19
N PRO A 308 15.08 -8.95 -11.81
CA PRO A 308 14.89 -10.19 -12.56
C PRO A 308 13.41 -10.62 -12.62
N SER A 309 13.03 -11.31 -13.70
CA SER A 309 11.65 -11.84 -13.86
C SER A 309 11.26 -12.92 -12.83
N ASP A 310 12.23 -13.41 -12.04
CA ASP A 310 12.09 -14.36 -10.96
C ASP A 310 12.62 -13.80 -9.64
N ALA A 311 12.59 -12.47 -9.47
CA ALA A 311 12.96 -11.81 -8.22
C ALA A 311 12.16 -12.37 -7.02
N ASP A 312 12.88 -12.85 -6.00
CA ASP A 312 12.32 -13.20 -4.70
C ASP A 312 12.26 -11.92 -3.84
N LEU A 313 11.06 -11.51 -3.46
CA LEU A 313 10.82 -10.34 -2.61
C LEU A 313 10.51 -10.72 -1.17
N THR A 314 10.80 -11.96 -0.77
CA THR A 314 10.76 -12.36 0.64
C THR A 314 12.05 -11.95 1.34
N ALA A 315 12.08 -12.06 2.67
CA ALA A 315 13.30 -11.87 3.46
C ALA A 315 14.51 -12.72 3.00
N ARG A 316 14.30 -13.78 2.20
CA ARG A 316 15.39 -14.61 1.64
C ARG A 316 16.00 -14.06 0.36
N GLY A 317 15.25 -13.24 -0.38
CA GLY A 317 15.71 -12.58 -1.60
C GLY A 317 16.74 -11.49 -1.36
N ASP A 318 16.84 -10.99 -0.12
CA ASP A 318 17.79 -9.98 0.33
C ASP A 318 19.21 -10.55 0.56
N ALA A 319 19.72 -11.30 -0.43
CA ALA A 319 21.03 -11.94 -0.34
C ALA A 319 22.20 -11.01 -0.70
N ALA A 320 21.93 -9.80 -1.18
CA ALA A 320 22.93 -8.85 -1.69
C ALA A 320 23.38 -7.77 -0.67
N GLY A 321 22.80 -7.78 0.54
CA GLY A 321 23.06 -6.80 1.61
C GLY A 321 23.99 -7.24 2.74
N ARG A 322 24.74 -8.34 2.61
CA ARG A 322 25.79 -8.75 3.58
C ARG A 322 27.19 -8.37 3.13
#